data_AF-A0A3T0N5D2-F1
#
_entry.id   AF-A0A3T0N5D2-F1
#
_cell.length_a   1.000
_cell.length_b   1.000
_cell.length_c   1.000
_cell.angle_alpha   90.00
_cell.angle_beta   90.00
_cell.angle_gamma   90.00
#
_symmetry.space_group_name_H-M   'P 1'
#
loop_
_entity.id
_entity.type
_entity.pdbx_description
1 polymer ?
#
loop_
_entity_poly.entity_id
_entity_poly.type
_entity_poly.pdbx_seq_one_letter_code
_entity_poly.pdbx_strand_id
1 'polypeptide(L)'
;MLKRVILAATLAMTMTQMAQAKEVEGKQVTVLGRNWVVKPVKEAEGWFRATRLNVELLPFRPSAMIGARQATRAFKAATGCSANIDTMVKSIDGSYYARMICP
;
A
#
# COMPACT_ATOMS: atom_id res chain seq x y z
N MET A 1 57.99 -9.97 32.58
CA MET A 1 57.09 -9.35 31.59
C MET A 1 55.82 -10.19 31.51
N LEU A 2 54.73 -9.75 32.12
CA LEU A 2 53.47 -10.49 32.20
C LEU A 2 52.35 -9.54 31.78
N LYS A 3 51.89 -9.64 30.52
CA LYS A 3 50.86 -8.76 29.96
C LYS A 3 49.48 -9.21 30.42
N ARG A 4 48.70 -8.21 30.86
CA ARG A 4 47.41 -8.31 31.53
C ARG A 4 46.27 -8.71 30.60
N VAL A 5 45.28 -9.27 31.28
CA VAL A 5 43.97 -9.82 30.91
C VAL A 5 43.02 -8.82 30.20
N ILE A 6 42.43 -9.29 29.10
CA ILE A 6 41.02 -9.22 28.61
C ILE A 6 40.10 -8.11 29.18
N LEU A 7 39.48 -7.28 28.31
CA LEU A 7 38.01 -7.07 28.23
C LEU A 7 37.57 -6.08 27.12
N ALA A 8 36.58 -6.53 26.34
CA ALA A 8 35.42 -5.79 25.80
C ALA A 8 35.63 -4.42 25.11
N ALA A 9 35.42 -4.38 23.79
CA ALA A 9 34.63 -3.34 23.11
C ALA A 9 34.60 -3.62 21.59
N THR A 10 33.44 -4.03 21.06
CA THR A 10 32.78 -3.50 19.85
C THR A 10 31.64 -4.44 19.42
N LEU A 11 30.60 -4.54 20.26
CA LEU A 11 29.24 -4.79 19.78
C LEU A 11 28.67 -3.43 19.35
N ALA A 12 28.78 -3.07 18.08
CA ALA A 12 28.00 -1.98 17.47
C ALA A 12 28.20 -1.93 15.95
N MET A 13 27.65 -2.90 15.23
CA MET A 13 27.15 -2.62 13.88
C MET A 13 25.68 -2.98 13.87
N THR A 14 24.94 -1.99 14.35
CA THR A 14 23.49 -1.90 14.35
C THR A 14 22.94 -2.11 12.94
N MET A 15 22.12 -3.16 12.83
CA MET A 15 20.89 -3.23 12.05
C MET A 15 20.70 -2.10 11.02
N THR A 16 21.17 -2.32 9.79
CA THR A 16 20.55 -1.69 8.63
C THR A 16 19.84 -2.77 7.84
N GLN A 17 18.78 -3.31 8.44
CA GLN A 17 17.80 -4.08 7.70
C GLN A 17 16.94 -3.05 6.96
N MET A 18 17.49 -2.57 5.85
CA MET A 18 16.73 -1.79 4.89
C MET A 18 15.64 -2.74 4.40
N ALA A 19 14.45 -2.63 4.99
CA ALA A 19 13.26 -3.28 4.50
C ALA A 19 13.20 -2.91 3.02
N GLN A 20 13.43 -3.89 2.14
CA GLN A 20 13.34 -3.67 0.72
C GLN A 20 11.88 -3.31 0.44
N ALA A 21 11.61 -2.01 0.33
CA ALA A 21 10.35 -1.49 -0.13
C ALA A 21 10.24 -1.95 -1.58
N LYS A 22 9.56 -3.09 -1.79
CA LYS A 22 9.28 -3.62 -3.11
C LYS A 22 8.65 -2.49 -3.91
N GLU A 23 9.34 -2.05 -4.97
CA GLU A 23 8.89 -0.96 -5.82
C GLU A 23 7.48 -1.32 -6.31
N VAL A 24 6.51 -0.54 -5.87
CA VAL A 24 5.12 -0.81 -6.16
C VAL A 24 4.82 -0.18 -7.52
N GLU A 25 4.55 -1.02 -8.53
CA GLU A 25 4.05 -0.57 -9.83
C GLU A 25 2.64 0.04 -9.64
N GLY A 26 2.59 1.36 -9.44
CA GLY A 26 1.37 2.12 -9.19
C GLY A 26 1.54 3.22 -8.13
N LYS A 27 0.59 4.15 -8.06
CA LYS A 27 0.62 5.22 -7.06
C LYS A 27 0.06 4.70 -5.74
N GLN A 28 0.89 4.75 -4.69
CA GLN A 28 0.45 4.41 -3.34
C GLN A 28 -0.22 5.61 -2.67
N VAL A 29 -1.38 5.39 -2.04
CA VAL A 29 -2.14 6.40 -1.30
C VAL A 29 -2.65 5.83 0.02
N THR A 30 -2.74 6.68 1.05
CA THR A 30 -3.29 6.29 2.36
C THR A 30 -4.70 6.84 2.52
N VAL A 31 -5.67 5.94 2.73
CA VAL A 31 -7.08 6.28 2.89
C VAL A 31 -7.59 5.65 4.18
N LEU A 32 -8.05 6.49 5.10
CA LEU A 32 -8.65 6.06 6.38
C LEU A 32 -7.77 5.01 7.12
N GLY A 33 -6.47 5.28 7.22
CA GLY A 33 -5.51 4.40 7.91
C GLY A 33 -5.22 3.08 7.19
N ARG A 34 -5.40 3.04 5.87
CA ARG A 34 -5.04 1.89 5.00
C ARG A 34 -4.25 2.37 3.81
N ASN A 35 -3.21 1.62 3.46
CA ASN A 35 -2.44 1.86 2.25
C ASN A 35 -3.11 1.15 1.08
N TRP A 36 -3.22 1.87 -0.03
CA TRP A 36 -3.80 1.41 -1.28
C TRP A 36 -2.81 1.67 -2.39
N VAL A 37 -2.80 0.79 -3.38
CA VAL A 37 -2.03 0.95 -4.61
C VAL A 37 -3.02 1.07 -5.73
N VAL A 38 -2.91 2.16 -6.49
CA VAL A 38 -3.75 2.42 -7.65
C VAL A 38 -2.89 2.37 -8.91
N LYS A 39 -3.31 1.59 -9.90
CA LYS A 39 -2.62 1.46 -11.18
C LYS A 39 -3.59 1.41 -12.36
N PRO A 40 -3.21 1.90 -13.54
CA PRO A 40 -3.99 1.71 -14.75
C PRO A 40 -4.04 0.22 -15.12
N VAL A 41 -5.14 -0.19 -15.75
CA VAL A 41 -5.31 -1.52 -16.34
C VAL A 41 -4.79 -1.47 -17.78
N LYS A 42 -3.89 -2.38 -18.15
CA LYS A 42 -3.19 -2.32 -19.46
C LYS A 42 -4.13 -2.62 -20.61
N GLU A 43 -5.13 -3.47 -20.39
CA GLU A 43 -6.05 -3.96 -21.41
C GLU A 43 -7.25 -3.04 -21.66
N ALA A 44 -7.48 -2.02 -20.81
CA ALA A 44 -8.68 -1.19 -20.89
C ALA A 44 -8.40 0.29 -20.54
N GLU A 45 -8.55 1.18 -21.51
CA GLU A 45 -8.32 2.60 -21.32
C GLU A 45 -9.29 3.24 -20.33
N GLY A 46 -8.77 4.11 -19.47
CA GLY A 46 -9.53 4.78 -18.42
C GLY A 46 -9.94 3.87 -17.25
N TRP A 47 -9.59 2.58 -17.28
CA TRP A 47 -9.79 1.67 -16.16
C TRP A 47 -8.60 1.66 -15.22
N PHE A 48 -8.91 1.70 -13.93
CA PHE A 48 -7.91 1.63 -12.88
C PHE A 48 -8.25 0.53 -11.90
N ARG A 49 -7.21 -0.07 -11.34
CA ARG A 49 -7.28 -1.05 -10.25
C ARG A 49 -6.77 -0.43 -8.96
N ALA A 50 -7.55 -0.53 -7.90
CA ALA A 50 -7.16 -0.17 -6.53
C ALA A 50 -7.04 -1.44 -5.68
N THR A 51 -5.84 -1.72 -5.18
CA THR A 51 -5.55 -2.88 -4.34
C THR A 51 -5.15 -2.40 -2.94
N ARG A 52 -5.80 -2.94 -1.91
CA ARG A 52 -5.44 -2.64 -0.52
C ARG A 52 -4.18 -3.42 -0.13
N LEU A 53 -3.14 -2.71 0.32
CA LEU A 53 -1.97 -3.35 0.89
C LEU A 53 -2.31 -3.87 2.29
N ASN A 54 -2.10 -5.16 2.50
CA ASN A 54 -2.35 -5.83 3.77
C ASN A 54 -1.00 -6.28 4.34
N VAL A 55 -0.14 -5.30 4.65
CA VAL A 55 1.28 -5.57 5.00
C VAL A 55 1.42 -6.19 6.39
N GLU A 56 0.45 -5.96 7.29
CA GLU A 56 0.55 -6.40 8.68
C GLU A 56 -0.80 -6.92 9.19
N LEU A 57 -0.81 -8.15 9.70
CA LEU A 57 -1.89 -8.72 10.51
C LEU A 57 -1.84 -8.09 11.90
N LEU A 58 -2.20 -6.81 12.00
CA LEU A 58 -2.22 -6.08 13.27
C LEU A 58 -3.41 -6.54 14.12
N PRO A 59 -3.20 -7.07 15.34
CA PRO A 59 -4.28 -7.52 16.23
C PRO A 59 -5.25 -6.39 16.60
N PHE A 60 -4.72 -5.18 16.82
CA PHE A 60 -5.50 -4.00 17.24
C PHE A 60 -5.73 -3.00 16.10
N ARG A 61 -6.09 -3.53 14.95
CA ARG A 61 -6.39 -2.73 13.77
C ARG A 61 -7.72 -1.97 13.95
N PRO A 62 -7.79 -0.67 13.57
CA PRO A 62 -9.07 0.05 13.49
C PRO A 62 -10.06 -0.70 12.61
N SER A 63 -11.36 -0.64 12.92
CA SER A 63 -12.40 -1.38 12.20
C SER A 63 -12.30 -1.21 10.68
N ALA A 64 -12.57 -2.28 9.94
CA ALA A 64 -12.58 -2.25 8.48
C ALA A 64 -13.75 -1.37 7.99
N MET A 65 -13.45 -0.16 7.54
CA MET A 65 -14.41 0.65 6.79
C MET A 65 -14.79 -0.08 5.48
N ILE A 66 -15.96 0.26 4.94
CA ILE A 66 -16.47 -0.30 3.67
C ILE A 66 -15.41 -0.13 2.57
N GLY A 67 -14.91 -1.26 2.05
CA GLY A 67 -13.81 -1.30 1.11
C GLY A 67 -14.09 -0.51 -0.18
N ALA A 68 -15.32 -0.54 -0.68
CA ALA A 68 -15.73 0.23 -1.86
C ALA A 68 -15.56 1.75 -1.65
N ARG A 69 -15.99 2.28 -0.49
CA ARG A 69 -15.82 3.71 -0.15
C ARG A 69 -14.35 4.09 -0.04
N GLN A 70 -13.53 3.20 0.53
CA GLN A 70 -12.09 3.41 0.60
C GLN A 70 -11.46 3.40 -0.80
N ALA A 71 -11.87 2.47 -1.66
CA ALA A 71 -11.40 2.37 -3.05
C ALA A 71 -11.75 3.62 -3.86
N THR A 72 -12.98 4.13 -3.79
CA THR A 72 -13.38 5.39 -4.46
C THR A 72 -12.49 6.57 -4.05
N ARG A 73 -12.17 6.69 -2.74
CA ARG A 73 -11.25 7.71 -2.24
C ARG A 73 -9.82 7.48 -2.70
N ALA A 74 -9.39 6.21 -2.76
CA ALA A 74 -8.06 5.86 -3.25
C ALA A 74 -7.89 6.22 -4.72
N PHE A 75 -8.89 5.91 -5.56
CA PHE A 75 -8.92 6.32 -6.97
C PHE A 75 -8.78 7.85 -7.08
N LYS A 76 -9.62 8.61 -6.39
CA LYS A 76 -9.56 10.09 -6.42
C LYS A 76 -8.23 10.64 -5.94
N ALA A 77 -7.66 10.11 -4.86
CA ALA A 77 -6.37 10.55 -4.36
C ALA A 77 -5.20 10.21 -5.32
N ALA A 78 -5.30 9.09 -6.02
CA ALA A 78 -4.27 8.65 -6.94
C ALA A 78 -4.34 9.39 -8.29
N THR A 79 -5.52 9.44 -8.91
CA THR A 79 -5.70 9.92 -10.29
C THR A 79 -6.19 11.37 -10.37
N GLY A 80 -6.73 11.94 -9.30
CA GLY A 80 -7.46 13.21 -9.32
C GLY A 80 -8.89 13.11 -9.86
N CYS A 81 -9.24 11.98 -10.49
CA CYS A 81 -10.54 11.75 -11.12
C CYS A 81 -11.51 11.01 -10.20
N SER A 82 -12.81 11.10 -10.48
CA SER A 82 -13.84 10.38 -9.72
C SER A 82 -14.07 8.98 -10.31
N ALA A 83 -14.31 7.98 -9.47
CA ALA A 83 -14.69 6.64 -9.96
C ALA A 83 -16.14 6.61 -10.43
N ASN A 84 -16.36 6.06 -11.63
CA ASN A 84 -17.70 5.69 -12.08
C ASN A 84 -18.16 4.48 -11.27
N ILE A 85 -19.07 4.73 -10.31
CA ILE A 85 -19.57 3.73 -9.36
C ILE A 85 -20.35 2.62 -10.07
N ASP A 86 -21.05 2.93 -11.15
CA ASP A 86 -21.85 1.96 -11.90
C ASP A 86 -20.98 0.92 -12.62
N THR A 87 -19.72 1.29 -12.91
CA THR A 87 -18.73 0.38 -13.49
C THR A 87 -17.85 -0.31 -12.44
N MET A 88 -18.02 0.03 -11.16
CA MET A 88 -17.10 -0.42 -10.12
C MET A 88 -17.37 -1.87 -9.75
N VAL A 89 -16.36 -2.72 -9.92
CA VAL A 89 -16.43 -4.15 -9.58
C VAL A 89 -15.32 -4.53 -8.61
N LYS A 90 -15.61 -5.50 -7.75
CA LYS A 90 -14.63 -6.08 -6.81
C LYS A 90 -14.25 -7.47 -7.28
N SER A 91 -12.95 -7.70 -7.44
CA SER A 91 -12.38 -9.01 -7.75
C SER A 91 -12.24 -9.89 -6.50
N ILE A 92 -12.05 -11.19 -6.71
CA ILE A 92 -11.89 -12.20 -5.66
C ILE A 92 -10.68 -11.93 -4.75
N ASP A 93 -9.63 -11.31 -5.29
CA ASP A 93 -8.43 -10.89 -4.56
C ASP A 93 -8.67 -9.65 -3.67
N GLY A 94 -9.87 -9.09 -3.70
CA GLY A 94 -10.24 -7.88 -2.96
C GLY A 94 -9.82 -6.58 -3.63
N SER A 95 -9.28 -6.62 -4.84
CA SER A 95 -9.02 -5.42 -5.65
C SER A 95 -10.31 -4.86 -6.23
N TYR A 96 -10.39 -3.53 -6.33
CA TYR A 96 -11.47 -2.83 -6.97
C TYR A 96 -11.03 -2.35 -8.35
N TYR A 97 -11.92 -2.44 -9.32
CA TYR A 97 -11.74 -1.94 -10.67
C TYR A 97 -12.85 -0.95 -10.96
N ALA A 98 -12.53 0.18 -11.58
CA ALA A 98 -13.53 1.16 -12.02
C ALA A 98 -13.00 1.99 -13.18
N ARG A 99 -13.92 2.49 -14.00
CA ARG A 99 -13.60 3.53 -14.98
C ARG A 99 -13.51 4.90 -14.30
N MET A 100 -12.55 5.72 -14.70
CA MET A 100 -12.41 7.08 -14.19
C MET A 100 -13.24 8.08 -14.99
N ILE A 101 -13.83 9.04 -14.28
CA ILE A 101 -14.49 10.24 -14.80
C ILE A 101 -13.60 11.41 -14.41
N CYS A 102 -12.85 11.92 -15.38
CA CYS A 102 -11.96 13.07 -15.21
C CYS A 102 -12.66 14.36 -15.67
N PRO A 103 -12.44 15.50 -15.01
CA PRO A 103 -12.92 16.80 -15.46
C PRO A 103 -12.29 17.23 -16.79
#